data_AF-A0A7K4KW69-F1
#
_entry.id   AF-A0A7K4KW69-F1
#
_cell.length_a   1.000
_cell.length_b   1.000
_cell.length_c   1.000
_cell.angle_alpha   90.00
_cell.angle_beta   90.00
_cell.angle_gamma   90.00
#
_symmetry.space_group_name_H-M   'P 1'
#
loop_
_entity.id
_entity.type
_entity.pdbx_description
1 polymer ?
#
loop_
_entity_poly.entity_id
_entity_poly.type
_entity_poly.pdbx_seq_one_letter_code
_entity_poly.pdbx_strand_id
1 'polypeptide(L)'
;FSVKVYVKLNQNSPHILCVTNRLRNSELIDPVSQWHGPSGNILSENSSVKISPTGTLVLRHFTADQSGVYTCSLIYKLTAAEPTKKLVMKYFIYAYSDPNYYYEFTVQYHAAPCNSIYNISFEKTLLQLLSKLVAELSCEITLIKSECHHVKMQRAGLQNEIFFTFSVASLDQGKRNIPCQQGTCDASERLSKARILIENFFKHQAEITRKSSDPLPEIYYIEGTLQMVWIDRCYPGYGMNPVSHPACPDCC
;
A
#
# COMPACT_ATOMS: atom_id res chain seq x y z
N PHE A 1 3.68 25.37 -19.20
CA PHE A 1 3.08 24.02 -19.20
C PHE A 1 3.71 23.22 -18.07
N SER A 2 2.87 22.62 -17.23
CA SER A 2 3.29 21.83 -16.08
C SER A 2 2.80 20.41 -16.27
N VAL A 3 3.71 19.45 -16.38
CA VAL A 3 3.39 18.02 -16.58
C VAL A 3 3.71 17.27 -15.29
N LYS A 4 2.76 16.46 -14.80
CA LYS A 4 3.01 15.56 -13.67
C LYS A 4 3.52 14.22 -14.21
N VAL A 5 4.58 13.70 -13.63
CA VAL A 5 5.17 12.39 -13.95
C VAL A 5 5.27 11.60 -12.65
N TYR A 6 4.79 10.36 -12.68
CA TYR A 6 4.85 9.46 -11.53
C TYR A 6 5.89 8.39 -11.81
N VAL A 7 6.80 8.19 -10.87
CA VAL A 7 7.90 7.24 -11.00
C VAL A 7 7.89 6.32 -9.78
N LYS A 8 7.79 5.02 -10.03
CA LYS A 8 7.81 4.03 -8.97
C LYS A 8 9.20 3.98 -8.33
N LEU A 9 9.25 3.93 -7.00
CA LEU A 9 10.49 3.82 -6.24
C LEU A 9 11.35 2.65 -6.74
N ASN A 10 12.66 2.89 -6.80
CA ASN A 10 13.69 1.96 -7.27
C ASN A 10 13.51 1.47 -8.73
N GLN A 11 12.60 2.06 -9.49
CA GLN A 11 12.43 1.80 -10.92
C GLN A 11 12.96 2.95 -11.77
N ASN A 12 12.97 2.73 -13.09
CA ASN A 12 13.31 3.77 -14.04
C ASN A 12 12.07 4.63 -14.32
N SER A 13 12.27 5.94 -14.52
CA SER A 13 11.23 6.82 -15.00
C SER A 13 10.78 6.42 -16.41
N PRO A 14 9.56 6.79 -16.82
CA PRO A 14 9.23 6.81 -18.24
C PRO A 14 10.18 7.76 -18.98
N HIS A 15 10.20 7.66 -20.30
CA HIS A 15 10.94 8.58 -21.16
C HIS A 15 10.32 9.98 -21.10
N ILE A 16 11.00 10.91 -20.45
CA ILE A 16 10.52 12.29 -20.28
C ILE A 16 11.09 13.14 -21.42
N LEU A 17 10.23 13.57 -22.33
CA LEU A 17 10.64 14.28 -23.54
C LEU A 17 10.81 15.77 -23.29
N CYS A 18 11.89 16.38 -23.78
CA CYS A 18 12.10 17.83 -23.74
C CYS A 18 11.46 18.54 -24.95
N VAL A 19 10.22 18.21 -25.29
CA VAL A 19 9.54 18.79 -26.46
C VAL A 19 8.02 18.77 -26.25
N THR A 20 7.31 19.73 -26.86
CA THR A 20 5.84 19.71 -26.84
C THR A 20 5.29 18.70 -27.84
N ASN A 21 4.03 18.27 -27.65
CA ASN A 21 3.37 17.38 -28.60
C ASN A 21 3.31 17.95 -30.03
N ARG A 22 3.22 19.29 -30.17
CA ARG A 22 3.22 19.96 -31.48
C ARG A 22 4.56 19.84 -32.21
N LEU A 23 5.66 20.03 -31.47
CA LEU A 23 7.02 19.99 -32.01
C LEU A 23 7.58 18.56 -32.12
N ARG A 24 6.96 17.58 -31.46
CA ARG A 24 7.40 16.18 -31.46
C ARG A 24 7.57 15.59 -32.86
N ASN A 25 6.69 15.96 -33.79
CA ASN A 25 6.69 15.48 -35.17
C ASN A 25 7.19 16.54 -36.16
N SER A 26 7.73 17.66 -35.66
CA SER A 26 8.32 18.71 -36.50
C SER A 26 9.81 18.47 -36.67
N GLU A 27 10.34 18.82 -37.84
CA GLU A 27 11.79 18.86 -38.05
C GLU A 27 12.36 20.09 -37.32
N LEU A 28 13.38 19.87 -36.49
CA LEU A 28 14.05 20.92 -35.71
C LEU A 28 15.51 20.97 -36.14
N ILE A 29 16.00 22.16 -36.47
CA ILE A 29 17.39 22.39 -36.85
C ILE A 29 18.19 22.73 -35.59
N ASP A 30 19.34 22.06 -35.45
CA ASP A 30 20.31 22.19 -34.36
C ASP A 30 19.70 22.21 -32.94
N PRO A 31 18.85 21.22 -32.58
CA PRO A 31 18.18 21.22 -31.28
C PRO A 31 19.18 20.98 -30.14
N VAL A 32 19.18 21.87 -29.15
CA VAL A 32 19.98 21.73 -27.94
C VAL A 32 19.06 21.71 -26.73
N SER A 33 19.08 20.60 -25.99
CA SER A 33 18.31 20.41 -24.76
C SER A 33 19.21 20.49 -23.52
N GLN A 34 18.72 21.14 -22.47
CA GLN A 34 19.38 21.16 -21.16
C GLN A 34 18.35 20.95 -20.06
N TRP A 35 18.67 20.06 -19.12
CA TRP A 35 17.82 19.72 -17.98
C TRP A 35 18.37 20.30 -16.68
N HIS A 36 17.47 20.76 -15.82
CA HIS A 36 17.75 21.13 -14.44
C HIS A 36 16.92 20.29 -13.49
N GLY A 37 17.53 19.82 -12.40
CA GLY A 37 16.89 19.03 -11.36
C GLY A 37 16.13 19.88 -10.31
N PRO A 38 15.58 19.23 -9.27
CA PRO A 38 14.80 19.87 -8.21
C PRO A 38 15.56 20.98 -7.47
N SER A 39 16.87 20.80 -7.31
CA SER A 39 17.75 21.78 -6.67
C SER A 39 18.12 22.96 -7.57
N GLY A 40 17.64 22.99 -8.82
CA GLY A 40 17.97 24.01 -9.81
C GLY A 40 19.31 23.80 -10.53
N ASN A 41 20.09 22.79 -10.17
CA ASN A 41 21.36 22.47 -10.80
C ASN A 41 21.15 21.80 -12.17
N ILE A 42 22.06 22.06 -13.11
CA ILE A 42 22.10 21.37 -14.40
C ILE A 42 22.34 19.87 -14.16
N LEU A 43 21.52 19.02 -14.79
CA LEU A 43 21.71 17.58 -14.74
C LEU A 43 22.82 17.17 -15.70
N SER A 44 23.79 16.41 -15.19
CA SER A 44 24.80 15.71 -15.96
C SER A 44 24.49 14.21 -16.01
N GLU A 45 24.93 13.55 -17.07
CA GLU A 45 24.81 12.09 -17.16
C GLU A 45 25.66 11.40 -16.09
N ASN A 46 25.07 10.41 -15.44
CA ASN A 46 25.74 9.58 -14.43
C ASN A 46 25.02 8.22 -14.33
N SER A 47 25.26 7.45 -13.26
CA SER A 47 24.62 6.14 -13.08
C SER A 47 23.08 6.22 -12.90
N SER A 48 22.56 7.30 -12.31
CA SER A 48 21.15 7.52 -12.03
C SER A 48 20.42 8.41 -13.05
N VAL A 49 21.14 9.13 -13.92
CA VAL A 49 20.58 10.06 -14.90
C VAL A 49 21.12 9.74 -16.29
N LYS A 50 20.21 9.47 -17.23
CA LYS A 50 20.52 9.30 -18.65
C LYS A 50 19.80 10.36 -19.49
N ILE A 51 20.52 11.05 -20.37
CA ILE A 51 19.96 12.06 -21.26
C ILE A 51 20.35 11.69 -22.69
N SER A 52 19.37 11.23 -23.49
CA SER A 52 19.62 10.88 -24.88
C SER A 52 20.02 12.11 -25.72
N PRO A 53 20.65 11.95 -26.89
CA PRO A 53 20.96 13.05 -27.82
C PRO A 53 19.74 13.88 -28.24
N THR A 54 18.53 13.31 -28.23
CA THR A 54 17.28 14.04 -28.53
C THR A 54 16.74 14.85 -27.34
N GLY A 55 17.45 14.84 -26.21
CA GLY A 55 17.04 15.52 -24.98
C GLY A 55 16.03 14.76 -24.12
N THR A 56 15.77 13.48 -24.41
CA THR A 56 14.95 12.62 -23.56
C THR A 56 15.67 12.29 -22.25
N LEU A 57 15.03 12.56 -21.13
CA LEU A 57 15.51 12.24 -19.78
C LEU A 57 14.94 10.89 -19.31
N VAL A 58 15.81 10.06 -18.74
CA VAL A 58 15.45 8.85 -17.99
C VAL A 58 16.19 8.87 -16.65
N LEU A 59 15.45 8.86 -15.55
CA LEU A 59 15.98 8.71 -14.20
C LEU A 59 15.97 7.22 -13.84
N ARG A 60 17.07 6.69 -13.33
CA ARG A 60 17.25 5.28 -13.00
C ARG A 60 17.28 5.07 -11.50
N HIS A 61 16.70 3.96 -11.05
CA HIS A 61 16.59 3.60 -9.63
C HIS A 61 16.07 4.79 -8.80
N PHE A 62 14.94 5.34 -9.22
CA PHE A 62 14.44 6.61 -8.71
C PHE A 62 14.13 6.53 -7.21
N THR A 63 14.62 7.51 -6.45
CA THR A 63 14.45 7.59 -5.00
C THR A 63 13.57 8.78 -4.61
N ALA A 64 13.02 8.75 -3.39
CA ALA A 64 12.06 9.74 -2.94
C ALA A 64 12.60 11.17 -2.92
N ASP A 65 13.88 11.35 -2.54
CA ASP A 65 14.60 12.62 -2.50
C ASP A 65 14.83 13.25 -3.88
N GLN A 66 14.70 12.46 -4.95
CA GLN A 66 14.75 12.95 -6.33
C GLN A 66 13.38 13.49 -6.79
N SER A 67 12.32 13.38 -5.98
CA SER A 67 11.04 14.00 -6.29
C SER A 67 11.16 15.53 -6.32
N GLY A 68 10.42 16.16 -7.22
CA GLY A 68 10.33 17.61 -7.27
C GLY A 68 10.17 18.17 -8.67
N VAL A 69 10.62 19.42 -8.81
CA VAL A 69 10.45 20.19 -10.03
C VAL A 69 11.66 20.05 -10.93
N TYR A 70 11.47 19.44 -12.09
CA TYR A 70 12.47 19.39 -13.15
C TYR A 70 12.10 20.40 -14.23
N THR A 71 13.11 21.05 -14.81
CA THR A 71 12.89 21.93 -15.95
C THR A 71 13.76 21.52 -17.12
N CYS A 72 13.19 21.58 -18.32
CA CYS A 72 13.96 21.41 -19.54
C CYS A 72 13.88 22.66 -20.40
N SER A 73 15.02 23.10 -20.92
CA SER A 73 15.10 24.13 -21.95
C SER A 73 15.55 23.50 -23.27
N LEU A 74 14.74 23.70 -24.32
CA LEU A 74 15.04 23.32 -25.69
C LEU A 74 15.28 24.60 -26.52
N ILE A 75 16.44 24.69 -27.14
CA ILE A 75 16.81 25.73 -28.08
C ILE A 75 16.79 25.11 -29.48
N TYR A 76 16.11 25.72 -30.44
CA TYR A 76 15.92 25.15 -31.78
C TYR A 76 15.61 26.21 -32.84
N LYS A 77 15.70 25.83 -34.12
CA LYS A 77 15.16 26.59 -35.28
C LYS A 77 14.17 25.71 -36.06
N LEU A 78 13.13 26.32 -36.65
CA LEU A 78 12.19 25.61 -37.53
C LEU A 78 12.65 25.59 -38.98
N THR A 79 13.33 26.65 -39.42
CA THR A 79 13.92 26.77 -40.75
C THR A 79 15.26 27.47 -40.63
N ALA A 80 16.17 27.29 -41.60
CA ALA A 80 17.53 27.84 -41.53
C ALA A 80 17.58 29.37 -41.45
N ALA A 81 16.58 30.05 -42.03
CA ALA A 81 16.46 31.51 -42.05
C ALA A 81 15.77 32.09 -40.80
N GLU A 82 15.09 31.25 -40.01
CA GLU A 82 14.37 31.71 -38.83
C GLU A 82 15.31 31.95 -37.63
N PRO A 83 14.95 32.91 -36.75
CA PRO A 83 15.68 33.13 -35.51
C PRO A 83 15.53 31.92 -34.58
N THR A 84 16.55 31.71 -33.75
CA THR A 84 16.56 30.66 -32.73
C THR A 84 15.42 30.89 -31.73
N LYS A 85 14.64 29.84 -31.48
CA LYS A 85 13.55 29.81 -30.50
C LYS A 85 13.99 29.06 -29.25
N LYS A 86 13.42 29.46 -28.11
CA LYS A 86 13.64 28.80 -26.80
C LYS A 86 12.30 28.36 -26.23
N LEU A 87 12.20 27.08 -25.92
CA LEU A 87 11.08 26.47 -25.21
C LEU A 87 11.56 26.06 -23.81
N VAL A 88 10.75 26.34 -22.79
CA VAL A 88 11.01 25.87 -21.42
C VAL A 88 9.80 25.09 -20.93
N MET A 89 10.04 23.87 -20.45
CA MET A 89 9.01 22.97 -19.93
C MET A 89 9.29 22.66 -18.46
N LYS A 90 8.21 22.56 -17.67
CA LYS A 90 8.27 22.25 -16.25
C LYS A 90 7.59 20.91 -15.98
N TYR A 91 8.29 20.05 -15.26
CA TYR A 91 7.84 18.72 -14.88
C TYR A 91 7.81 18.61 -13.36
N PHE A 92 6.70 18.11 -12.82
CA PHE A 92 6.58 17.72 -11.42
C PHE A 92 6.71 16.20 -11.37
N ILE A 93 7.86 15.72 -10.94
CA ILE A 93 8.16 14.30 -10.86
C ILE A 93 7.93 13.86 -9.41
N TYR A 94 7.06 12.88 -9.22
CA TYR A 94 6.70 12.33 -7.92
C TYR A 94 7.16 10.88 -7.81
N ALA A 95 7.85 10.55 -6.73
CA ALA A 95 8.06 9.18 -6.33
C ALA A 95 6.74 8.61 -5.82
N TYR A 96 6.49 7.35 -6.16
CA TYR A 96 5.38 6.59 -5.60
C TYR A 96 5.80 5.13 -5.32
N SER A 97 5.05 4.46 -4.46
CA SER A 97 5.09 3.04 -4.16
C SER A 97 3.68 2.49 -4.21
N ASP A 98 3.56 1.20 -4.53
CA ASP A 98 2.27 0.54 -4.32
C ASP A 98 2.04 0.45 -2.80
N PRO A 99 0.80 0.61 -2.33
CA PRO A 99 0.48 0.40 -0.93
C PRO A 99 0.82 -1.04 -0.53
N ASN A 100 1.31 -1.20 0.70
CA ASN A 100 1.17 -2.48 1.38
C ASN A 100 -0.29 -2.61 1.84
N TYR A 101 -0.71 -3.79 2.28
CA TYR A 101 -2.03 -3.96 2.85
C TYR A 101 -1.97 -4.85 4.09
N TYR A 102 -3.01 -4.75 4.91
CA TYR A 102 -3.29 -5.68 5.99
C TYR A 102 -4.74 -6.14 5.88
N TYR A 103 -5.05 -7.28 6.49
CA TYR A 103 -6.43 -7.71 6.64
C TYR A 103 -6.97 -7.26 7.98
N GLU A 104 -8.18 -6.74 7.99
CA GLU A 104 -8.96 -6.51 9.20
C GLU A 104 -10.07 -7.56 9.27
N PHE A 105 -10.12 -8.27 10.39
CA PHE A 105 -11.13 -9.28 10.66
C PHE A 105 -12.03 -8.80 11.78
N THR A 106 -13.34 -8.98 11.60
CA THR A 106 -14.35 -8.76 12.62
C THR A 106 -15.08 -10.06 12.89
N VAL A 107 -15.20 -10.44 14.15
CA VAL A 107 -15.89 -11.67 14.58
C VAL A 107 -16.82 -11.38 15.75
N GLN A 108 -17.91 -12.14 15.82
CA GLN A 108 -18.92 -12.01 16.85
C GLN A 108 -18.96 -13.28 17.71
N TYR A 109 -19.03 -13.07 19.02
CA TYR A 109 -19.15 -14.15 20.02
C TYR A 109 -20.34 -13.87 20.91
N HIS A 110 -21.03 -14.93 21.35
CA HIS A 110 -21.79 -14.84 22.60
C HIS A 110 -20.82 -14.58 23.75
N ALA A 111 -21.24 -13.75 24.70
CA ALA A 111 -20.38 -13.27 25.77
C ALA A 111 -20.98 -13.52 27.15
N ALA A 112 -20.10 -13.57 28.15
CA ALA A 112 -20.50 -13.34 29.54
C ALA A 112 -21.06 -11.90 29.70
N PRO A 113 -21.72 -11.55 30.82
CA PRO A 113 -22.14 -10.18 31.09
C PRO A 113 -21.03 -9.16 30.79
N CYS A 114 -21.34 -8.06 30.11
CA CYS A 114 -20.31 -7.17 29.55
C CYS A 114 -19.34 -6.57 30.58
N ASN A 115 -19.73 -6.49 31.86
CA ASN A 115 -18.88 -6.07 32.98
C ASN A 115 -18.00 -7.20 33.56
N SER A 116 -18.06 -8.40 32.99
CA SER A 116 -17.36 -9.59 33.46
C SER A 116 -15.89 -9.59 33.07
N ILE A 117 -15.02 -9.98 34.01
CA ILE A 117 -13.59 -10.17 33.77
C ILE A 117 -13.32 -11.35 32.82
N TYR A 118 -14.28 -12.28 32.67
CA TYR A 118 -14.16 -13.42 31.77
C TYR A 118 -14.00 -12.99 30.31
N ASN A 119 -14.69 -11.92 29.89
CA ASN A 119 -14.57 -11.37 28.53
C ASN A 119 -13.15 -10.85 28.26
N ILE A 120 -12.55 -10.16 29.23
CA ILE A 120 -11.17 -9.64 29.13
C ILE A 120 -10.15 -10.80 29.08
N SER A 121 -10.36 -11.84 29.89
CA SER A 121 -9.50 -13.01 29.86
C SER A 121 -9.61 -13.74 28.52
N PHE A 122 -10.83 -13.92 28.01
CA PHE A 122 -11.09 -14.56 26.73
C PHE A 122 -10.44 -13.82 25.57
N GLU A 123 -10.56 -12.48 25.52
CA GLU A 123 -9.91 -11.64 24.52
C GLU A 123 -8.40 -11.88 24.45
N LYS A 124 -7.72 -11.85 25.60
CA LYS A 124 -6.27 -12.09 25.67
C LYS A 124 -5.91 -13.48 25.20
N THR A 125 -6.68 -14.50 25.57
CA THR A 125 -6.45 -15.88 25.13
C THR A 125 -6.68 -16.02 23.63
N LEU A 126 -7.75 -15.45 23.08
CA LEU A 126 -8.06 -15.48 21.66
C LEU A 126 -6.93 -14.82 20.85
N LEU A 127 -6.49 -13.62 21.23
CA LEU A 127 -5.37 -12.93 20.58
C LEU A 127 -4.08 -13.75 20.65
N GLN A 128 -3.76 -14.35 21.80
CA GLN A 128 -2.57 -15.21 21.91
C GLN A 128 -2.63 -16.44 20.99
N LEU A 129 -3.80 -17.07 20.86
CA LEU A 129 -3.99 -18.21 19.95
C LEU A 129 -3.83 -17.78 18.49
N LEU A 130 -4.47 -16.68 18.10
CA LEU A 130 -4.37 -16.14 16.74
C LEU A 130 -2.92 -15.71 16.44
N SER A 131 -2.23 -15.05 17.35
CA SER A 131 -0.82 -14.65 17.16
C SER A 131 0.09 -15.86 16.99
N LYS A 132 -0.13 -16.94 17.77
CA LYS A 132 0.60 -18.20 17.58
C LYS A 132 0.31 -18.84 16.23
N LEU A 133 -0.94 -18.77 15.76
CA LEU A 133 -1.38 -19.34 14.49
C LEU A 133 -0.64 -18.74 13.29
N VAL A 134 -0.32 -17.45 13.34
CA VAL A 134 0.35 -16.75 12.23
C VAL A 134 1.84 -16.49 12.45
N ALA A 135 2.40 -16.86 13.61
CA ALA A 135 3.78 -16.58 13.98
C ALA A 135 4.80 -17.16 12.98
N GLU A 136 4.57 -18.39 12.49
CA GLU A 136 5.44 -19.05 11.52
C GLU A 136 5.46 -18.34 10.16
N LEU A 137 4.43 -17.56 9.86
CA LEU A 137 4.33 -16.78 8.62
C LEU A 137 4.96 -15.40 8.72
N SER A 138 5.62 -15.07 9.84
CA SER A 138 6.13 -13.72 10.12
C SER A 138 5.05 -12.65 9.92
N CYS A 139 3.84 -12.93 10.39
CA CYS A 139 2.73 -11.98 10.43
C CYS A 139 2.45 -11.59 11.88
N GLU A 140 1.90 -10.41 12.07
CA GLU A 140 1.54 -9.84 13.37
C GLU A 140 0.04 -9.63 13.46
N ILE A 141 -0.52 -9.92 14.63
CA ILE A 141 -1.92 -9.66 14.95
C ILE A 141 -1.98 -8.53 15.97
N THR A 142 -2.83 -7.54 15.70
CA THR A 142 -3.07 -6.43 16.61
C THR A 142 -4.56 -6.26 16.84
N LEU A 143 -4.97 -6.18 18.11
CA LEU A 143 -6.34 -5.83 18.44
C LEU A 143 -6.61 -4.37 18.06
N ILE A 144 -7.64 -4.14 17.26
CA ILE A 144 -8.10 -2.80 16.90
C ILE A 144 -9.21 -2.39 17.88
N LYS A 145 -10.20 -3.27 18.07
CA LYS A 145 -11.40 -2.95 18.83
C LYS A 145 -12.01 -4.19 19.48
N SER A 146 -12.59 -4.00 20.65
CA SER A 146 -13.34 -5.02 21.38
C SER A 146 -14.54 -4.34 22.03
N GLU A 147 -15.76 -4.71 21.63
CA GLU A 147 -16.99 -4.07 22.09
C GLU A 147 -18.02 -5.11 22.50
N CYS A 148 -18.53 -4.99 23.74
CA CYS A 148 -19.60 -5.83 24.24
C CYS A 148 -20.93 -5.07 24.21
N HIS A 149 -21.96 -5.72 23.69
CA HIS A 149 -23.29 -5.16 23.53
C HIS A 149 -24.37 -6.09 24.07
N HIS A 150 -25.48 -5.49 24.51
CA HIS A 150 -26.71 -6.20 24.83
C HIS A 150 -27.59 -6.25 23.60
N VAL A 151 -27.73 -7.44 23.01
CA VAL A 151 -28.46 -7.65 21.77
C VAL A 151 -29.80 -8.31 22.06
N LYS A 152 -30.88 -7.67 21.58
CA LYS A 152 -32.23 -8.22 21.65
C LYS A 152 -32.42 -9.23 20.52
N MET A 153 -32.51 -10.49 20.89
CA MET A 153 -32.83 -11.57 19.97
C MET A 153 -34.31 -11.58 19.62
N GLN A 154 -34.65 -12.01 18.40
CA GLN A 154 -36.05 -12.07 17.95
C GLN A 154 -36.90 -13.01 18.81
N ARG A 155 -36.32 -14.09 19.35
CA ARG A 155 -37.04 -15.14 20.11
C ARG A 155 -36.36 -15.58 21.42
N ALA A 156 -35.15 -15.10 21.70
CA ALA A 156 -34.30 -15.59 22.80
C ALA A 156 -34.00 -14.54 23.89
N GLY A 157 -34.79 -13.47 23.97
CA GLY A 157 -34.60 -12.41 24.96
C GLY A 157 -33.37 -11.52 24.68
N LEU A 158 -32.79 -10.96 25.75
CA LEU A 158 -31.56 -10.18 25.68
C LEU A 158 -30.35 -11.09 25.90
N GLN A 159 -29.35 -10.99 25.05
CA GLN A 159 -28.08 -11.71 25.18
C GLN A 159 -26.91 -10.74 25.11
N ASN A 160 -25.79 -11.12 25.71
CA ASN A 160 -24.55 -10.36 25.59
C ASN A 160 -23.77 -10.92 24.42
N GLU A 161 -23.27 -10.03 23.57
CA GLU A 161 -22.42 -10.38 22.45
C GLU A 161 -21.21 -9.46 22.43
N ILE A 162 -20.06 -10.01 22.05
CA ILE A 162 -18.82 -9.27 21.95
C ILE A 162 -18.29 -9.33 20.51
N PHE A 163 -17.91 -8.16 20.01
CA PHE A 163 -17.38 -7.95 18.67
C PHE A 163 -15.88 -7.71 18.79
N PHE A 164 -15.08 -8.61 18.23
CA PHE A 164 -13.63 -8.45 18.18
C PHE A 164 -13.21 -8.04 16.78
N THR A 165 -12.49 -6.94 16.69
CA THR A 165 -11.88 -6.46 15.46
C THR A 165 -10.36 -6.44 15.62
N PHE A 166 -9.64 -7.14 14.74
CA PHE A 166 -8.18 -7.24 14.80
C PHE A 166 -7.58 -7.17 13.39
N SER A 167 -6.38 -6.61 13.28
CA SER A 167 -5.61 -6.61 12.05
C SER A 167 -4.62 -7.75 12.00
N VAL A 168 -4.29 -8.16 10.77
CA VAL A 168 -3.23 -9.11 10.44
C VAL A 168 -2.35 -8.45 9.39
N ALA A 169 -1.13 -8.11 9.77
CA ALA A 169 -0.16 -7.46 8.90
C ALA A 169 1.07 -8.37 8.70
N SER A 170 1.71 -8.29 7.54
CA SER A 170 3.01 -8.92 7.35
C SER A 170 4.06 -8.12 8.10
N LEU A 171 4.95 -8.80 8.82
CA LEU A 171 6.15 -8.14 9.33
C LEU A 171 7.10 -7.94 8.15
N ASP A 172 7.35 -6.68 7.84
CA ASP A 172 8.43 -6.29 6.95
C ASP A 172 9.74 -6.73 7.59
N GLN A 173 10.53 -7.56 6.91
CA GLN A 173 11.91 -7.88 7.31
C GLN A 173 12.85 -6.68 7.08
N GLY A 174 12.47 -5.50 7.58
CA GLY A 174 13.26 -4.30 7.46
C GLY A 174 14.49 -4.36 8.36
N LYS A 175 15.60 -4.92 7.84
CA LYS A 175 17.03 -4.60 8.15
C LYS A 175 18.06 -5.64 7.69
N ARG A 176 17.69 -6.69 6.95
CA ARG A 176 18.70 -7.55 6.29
C ARG A 176 18.65 -7.30 4.80
N ASN A 177 19.74 -6.75 4.26
CA ASN A 177 20.09 -6.72 2.84
C ASN A 177 20.26 -8.16 2.32
N ILE A 178 19.20 -8.96 2.35
CA ILE A 178 19.16 -10.29 1.73
C ILE A 178 18.18 -10.13 0.57
N PRO A 179 18.67 -10.19 -0.68
CA PRO A 179 17.79 -10.34 -1.83
C PRO A 179 16.96 -11.60 -1.60
N CYS A 180 15.64 -11.46 -1.43
CA CYS A 180 14.74 -12.59 -1.34
C CYS A 180 14.86 -13.41 -2.65
N GLN A 181 15.54 -14.55 -2.59
CA GLN A 181 15.75 -15.43 -3.75
C GLN A 181 14.74 -16.59 -3.85
N GLN A 182 13.67 -16.61 -3.04
CA GLN A 182 12.66 -17.69 -3.09
C GLN A 182 11.24 -17.13 -2.90
N GLY A 183 10.26 -17.77 -3.57
CA GLY A 183 8.85 -17.37 -3.58
C GLY A 183 8.19 -17.25 -2.20
N THR A 184 8.80 -17.79 -1.15
CA THR A 184 8.31 -17.75 0.24
C THR A 184 8.49 -16.39 0.96
N CYS A 185 9.18 -15.42 0.34
CA CYS A 185 9.43 -14.10 0.93
C CYS A 185 8.29 -13.08 0.69
N ASP A 186 7.35 -13.38 -0.21
CA ASP A 186 6.31 -12.43 -0.59
C ASP A 186 5.38 -12.15 0.60
N ALA A 187 5.31 -10.88 1.00
CA ALA A 187 4.42 -10.43 2.07
C ALA A 187 2.95 -10.73 1.74
N SER A 188 2.59 -10.62 0.45
CA SER A 188 1.24 -10.92 -0.05
C SER A 188 0.91 -12.41 0.11
N GLU A 189 1.82 -13.30 -0.30
CA GLU A 189 1.63 -14.75 -0.14
C GLU A 189 1.53 -15.15 1.35
N ARG A 190 2.40 -14.60 2.21
CA ARG A 190 2.38 -14.83 3.66
C ARG A 190 1.06 -14.36 4.28
N LEU A 191 0.57 -13.17 3.92
CA LEU A 191 -0.72 -12.65 4.37
C LEU A 191 -1.89 -13.50 3.87
N SER A 192 -1.84 -13.97 2.61
CA SER A 192 -2.86 -14.85 2.05
C SER A 192 -2.94 -16.18 2.81
N LYS A 193 -1.80 -16.77 3.17
CA LYS A 193 -1.74 -17.96 4.03
C LYS A 193 -2.27 -17.68 5.43
N ALA A 194 -1.91 -16.53 6.03
CA ALA A 194 -2.41 -16.14 7.35
C ALA A 194 -3.94 -16.00 7.36
N ARG A 195 -4.51 -15.40 6.30
CA ARG A 195 -5.97 -15.34 6.09
C ARG A 195 -6.61 -16.72 6.11
N ILE A 196 -6.08 -17.65 5.32
CA ILE A 196 -6.62 -19.02 5.23
C ILE A 196 -6.56 -19.73 6.60
N LEU A 197 -5.45 -19.57 7.34
CA LEU A 197 -5.33 -20.17 8.68
C LEU A 197 -6.39 -19.63 9.64
N ILE A 198 -6.62 -18.32 9.64
CA ILE A 198 -7.61 -17.65 10.49
C ILE A 198 -9.03 -18.06 10.11
N GLU A 199 -9.37 -18.07 8.82
CA GLU A 199 -10.66 -18.57 8.33
C GLU A 199 -10.93 -20.01 8.79
N ASN A 200 -9.92 -20.89 8.68
CA ASN A 200 -10.00 -22.27 9.14
C ASN A 200 -10.14 -22.38 10.67
N PHE A 201 -9.47 -21.51 11.44
CA PHE A 201 -9.60 -21.48 12.89
C PHE A 201 -11.04 -21.23 13.34
N PHE A 202 -11.71 -20.21 12.79
CA PHE A 202 -13.11 -19.92 13.13
C PHE A 202 -14.09 -20.95 12.58
N LYS A 203 -13.82 -21.50 11.38
CA LYS A 203 -14.59 -22.63 10.86
C LYS A 203 -14.53 -23.84 11.79
N HIS A 204 -13.35 -24.15 12.30
CA HIS A 204 -13.17 -25.26 13.24
C HIS A 204 -13.86 -25.01 14.58
N GLN A 205 -13.83 -23.76 15.10
CA GLN A 205 -14.61 -23.41 16.29
C GLN A 205 -16.11 -23.65 16.08
N ALA A 206 -16.67 -23.25 14.93
CA ALA A 206 -18.08 -23.51 14.61
C ALA A 206 -18.39 -25.02 14.56
N GLU A 207 -17.50 -25.83 13.97
CA GLU A 207 -17.65 -27.29 13.93
C GLU A 207 -17.66 -27.93 15.33
N ILE A 208 -16.80 -27.45 16.24
CA ILE A 208 -16.77 -27.91 17.64
C ILE A 208 -18.07 -27.53 18.35
N THR A 209 -18.53 -26.28 18.22
CA THR A 209 -19.78 -25.81 18.82
C THR A 209 -20.98 -26.63 18.33
N ARG A 210 -21.06 -26.93 17.01
CA ARG A 210 -22.16 -27.76 16.46
C ARG A 210 -22.17 -29.20 16.98
N LYS A 211 -20.99 -29.77 17.27
CA LYS A 211 -20.85 -31.14 17.79
C LYS A 211 -20.97 -31.23 19.31
N SER A 212 -20.95 -30.10 20.00
CA SER A 212 -21.08 -30.03 21.45
C SER A 212 -22.50 -30.41 21.87
N SER A 213 -22.62 -31.30 22.85
CA SER A 213 -23.89 -31.59 23.52
C SER A 213 -24.20 -30.48 24.53
N ASP A 214 -25.47 -30.08 24.65
CA ASP A 214 -25.90 -29.08 25.62
C ASP A 214 -25.43 -29.40 27.05
N PRO A 215 -25.04 -28.37 27.84
CA PRO A 215 -25.10 -26.94 27.53
C PRO A 215 -23.84 -26.39 26.84
N LEU A 216 -24.04 -25.43 25.93
CA LEU A 216 -22.95 -24.68 25.29
C LEU A 216 -22.13 -23.86 26.31
N PRO A 217 -20.84 -23.58 26.01
CA PRO A 217 -20.02 -22.67 26.81
C PRO A 217 -20.65 -21.28 26.95
N GLU A 218 -20.29 -20.53 28.01
CA GLU A 218 -20.77 -19.15 28.20
C GLU A 218 -20.30 -18.20 27.09
N ILE A 219 -19.08 -18.41 26.59
CA ILE A 219 -18.49 -17.63 25.48
C ILE A 219 -18.22 -18.58 24.32
N TYR A 220 -18.87 -18.35 23.18
CA TYR A 220 -18.68 -19.16 21.97
C TYR A 220 -18.91 -18.36 20.70
N TYR A 221 -18.22 -18.77 19.63
CA TYR A 221 -18.25 -18.11 18.34
C TYR A 221 -19.63 -18.23 17.68
N ILE A 222 -20.15 -17.13 17.15
CA ILE A 222 -21.38 -17.11 16.36
C ILE A 222 -21.02 -17.42 14.92
N GLU A 223 -21.45 -18.58 14.44
CA GLU A 223 -21.13 -19.03 13.09
C GLU A 223 -21.61 -18.04 12.02
N GLY A 224 -20.76 -17.79 11.01
CA GLY A 224 -21.08 -16.94 9.87
C GLY A 224 -20.85 -15.44 10.10
N THR A 225 -20.27 -15.06 11.24
CA THR A 225 -20.05 -13.66 11.61
C THR A 225 -18.64 -13.15 11.32
N LEU A 226 -17.71 -14.03 10.92
CA LEU A 226 -16.38 -13.65 10.43
C LEU A 226 -16.51 -12.78 9.17
N GLN A 227 -16.20 -11.50 9.31
CA GLN A 227 -16.06 -10.54 8.24
C GLN A 227 -14.58 -10.22 8.04
N MET A 228 -14.19 -9.96 6.79
CA MET A 228 -12.83 -9.62 6.42
C MET A 228 -12.83 -8.50 5.39
N VAL A 229 -11.98 -7.50 5.60
CA VAL A 229 -11.69 -6.44 4.63
C VAL A 229 -10.18 -6.29 4.48
N TRP A 230 -9.71 -5.96 3.26
CA TRP A 230 -8.34 -5.50 3.06
C TRP A 230 -8.29 -3.99 3.26
N ILE A 231 -7.22 -3.50 3.88
CA ILE A 231 -6.98 -2.08 4.07
C ILE A 231 -5.58 -1.73 3.57
N ASP A 232 -5.51 -0.76 2.66
CA ASP A 232 -4.25 -0.26 2.14
C ASP A 232 -3.50 0.56 3.19
N ARG A 233 -2.18 0.43 3.18
CA ARG A 233 -1.26 1.05 4.12
C ARG A 233 -0.04 1.59 3.38
N CYS A 234 0.12 2.90 3.45
CA CYS A 234 1.34 3.58 3.00
C CYS A 234 2.45 3.54 4.06
N TYR A 235 3.70 3.60 3.61
CA TYR A 235 4.84 3.82 4.50
C TYR A 235 4.78 5.21 5.15
N PRO A 236 5.30 5.37 6.38
CA PRO A 236 5.38 6.70 7.01
C PRO A 236 6.03 7.74 6.09
N GLY A 237 5.38 8.89 5.92
CA GLY A 237 5.81 9.94 5.00
C GLY A 237 5.18 9.88 3.60
N TYR A 238 4.46 8.80 3.28
CA TYR A 238 3.67 8.64 2.05
C TYR A 238 2.18 8.61 2.39
N GLY A 239 1.34 8.93 1.41
CA GLY A 239 -0.11 8.93 1.60
C GLY A 239 -0.87 9.06 0.29
N MET A 240 -1.97 8.33 0.20
CA MET A 240 -2.87 8.41 -0.95
C MET A 240 -3.57 9.77 -0.96
N ASN A 241 -3.54 10.43 -2.12
CA ASN A 241 -4.25 11.69 -2.32
C ASN A 241 -4.84 11.73 -3.74
N PRO A 242 -6.03 11.15 -3.94
CA PRO A 242 -6.64 11.05 -5.27
C PRO A 242 -6.98 12.43 -5.87
N VAL A 243 -7.17 13.46 -5.02
CA VAL A 243 -7.45 14.83 -5.47
C VAL A 243 -6.19 15.47 -6.06
N SER A 244 -5.05 15.33 -5.40
CA SER A 244 -3.78 15.90 -5.86
C SER A 244 -3.13 15.06 -6.96
N HIS A 245 -3.40 13.75 -6.96
CA HIS A 245 -2.77 12.76 -7.83
C HIS A 245 -3.81 11.84 -8.51
N PRO A 246 -4.68 12.39 -9.38
CA PRO A 246 -5.77 11.62 -10.00
C PRO A 246 -5.31 10.53 -10.98
N ALA A 247 -4.05 10.56 -11.42
CA ALA A 247 -3.49 9.55 -12.32
C ALA A 247 -3.00 8.29 -11.59
N CYS A 248 -2.88 8.34 -10.26
CA CYS A 248 -2.74 7.13 -9.44
C CYS A 248 -3.43 7.35 -8.08
N PRO A 249 -4.76 7.13 -8.01
CA PRO A 249 -5.54 7.38 -6.80
C PRO A 249 -5.18 6.43 -5.65
N ASP A 250 -4.73 5.23 -5.98
CA ASP A 250 -4.43 4.14 -5.03
C ASP A 250 -2.90 4.02 -4.76
N CYS A 251 -2.09 4.98 -5.22
CA CYS A 251 -0.66 4.99 -4.94
C CYS A 251 -0.35 5.72 -3.63
N CYS A 252 0.65 5.20 -2.93
CA CYS A 252 1.42 5.92 -1.91
C CYS A 252 2.59 6.63 -2.59
#